data_AF-A0A3D8TPU8-F1
#
_entry.id   AF-A0A3D8TPU8-F1
#
_cell.length_a   1.000
_cell.length_b   1.000
_cell.length_c   1.000
_cell.angle_alpha   90.00
_cell.angle_beta   90.00
_cell.angle_gamma   90.00
#
_symmetry.space_group_name_H-M   'P 1'
#
loop_
_entity.id
_entity.type
_entity.pdbx_description
1 polymer ?
#
loop_
_entity_poly.entity_id
_entity_poly.type
_entity_poly.pdbx_seq_one_letter_code
_entity_poly.pdbx_strand_id
1 'polypeptide(L)'
;MYRYVTEKTFDAYLWQTVENKQKFIAQIMTSRTPLRSCEDLDETALSFAEIKALCAGNPLVKEKTDLELDIRKLRVLQSDYKSQHYKLEDNLLKHYPRSIKSYESSKARLESDAKLVQENTKPNDKGFSPMQVGGKLYTEKEDAGKALLMACKRLKIPKGQNGAGPESIGQYRGLELELTAYKSFLNNATEYELALKGAMTYRVKLGGDVFGNLTRINNELADIPARIENHQAELDDLQKQVAAAKAELARPFAYEAELEQKVARLAEVDTELDLDKDDDPELMDDDEPDEGDPPDLKVAGRDAVDDKPGKKHVASTMPSILAQLKSPPPASPPPGRAKAATDISI
;
A
#
# COMPACT_ATOMS: atom_id res chain seq x y z
N MET A 1 36.60 -1.41 39.59
CA MET A 1 37.36 -1.21 38.34
C MET A 1 37.42 0.29 38.09
N TYR A 2 38.62 0.88 38.10
CA TYR A 2 38.81 2.30 37.79
C TYR A 2 39.14 2.43 36.31
N ARG A 3 38.51 3.38 35.61
CA ARG A 3 38.74 3.67 34.19
C ARG A 3 39.38 5.05 34.11
N TYR A 4 40.53 5.12 33.46
CA TYR A 4 41.24 6.36 33.21
C TYR A 4 41.04 6.71 31.74
N VAL A 5 40.67 7.96 31.48
CA VAL A 5 40.43 8.50 30.15
C VAL A 5 41.11 9.84 30.11
N THR A 6 41.83 10.11 29.03
CA THR A 6 42.53 11.38 28.83
C THR A 6 41.63 12.30 28.01
N GLU A 7 41.46 13.55 28.43
CA GLU A 7 40.65 14.49 27.66
C GLU A 7 41.31 14.79 26.31
N LYS A 8 40.51 14.80 25.24
CA LYS A 8 40.93 15.05 23.84
C LYS A 8 41.84 13.99 23.21
N THR A 9 41.87 12.76 23.72
CA THR A 9 42.62 11.66 23.09
C THR A 9 41.70 10.63 22.43
N PHE A 10 42.31 9.73 21.67
CA PHE A 10 41.68 8.58 21.00
C PHE A 10 40.87 7.67 21.94
N ASP A 11 41.08 7.79 23.26
CA ASP A 11 40.38 7.02 24.29
C ASP A 11 38.85 7.18 24.19
N ALA A 12 38.34 8.36 23.86
CA ALA A 12 36.91 8.62 23.73
C ALA A 12 36.27 7.77 22.61
N TYR A 13 36.96 7.63 21.48
CA TYR A 13 36.51 6.81 20.35
C TYR A 13 36.55 5.31 20.68
N LEU A 14 37.61 4.86 21.35
CA LEU A 14 37.73 3.47 21.80
C LEU A 14 36.60 3.11 22.76
N TRP A 15 36.26 4.00 23.70
CA TRP A 15 35.14 3.80 24.61
C TRP A 15 33.78 3.83 23.89
N GLN A 16 33.59 4.69 22.89
CA GLN A 16 32.38 4.69 22.05
C GLN A 16 32.21 3.37 21.28
N THR A 17 33.29 2.83 20.75
CA THR A 17 33.30 1.54 20.03
C THR A 17 32.92 0.39 20.97
N VAL A 18 33.49 0.37 22.19
CA VAL A 18 33.14 -0.61 23.22
C VAL A 18 31.68 -0.48 23.64
N GLU A 19 31.17 0.74 23.79
CA GLU A 19 29.77 0.99 24.12
C GLU A 19 28.82 0.46 23.03
N ASN A 20 29.11 0.72 21.76
CA ASN A 20 28.29 0.25 20.63
C ASN A 20 28.25 -1.28 20.55
N LYS A 21 29.40 -1.94 20.73
CA LYS A 21 29.46 -3.42 20.82
C LYS A 21 28.65 -3.94 22.00
N GLN A 22 28.70 -3.27 23.14
CA GLN A 22 27.89 -3.64 24.31
C GLN A 22 26.39 -3.49 24.04
N LYS A 23 25.95 -2.39 23.40
CA LYS A 23 24.53 -2.17 23.03
C LYS A 23 24.01 -3.26 22.09
N PHE A 24 24.80 -3.63 21.09
CA PHE A 24 24.47 -4.72 20.16
C PHE A 24 24.33 -6.08 20.88
N ILE A 25 25.30 -6.42 21.73
CA ILE A 25 25.25 -7.68 22.52
C ILE A 25 24.06 -7.68 23.48
N ALA A 26 23.76 -6.55 24.14
CA ALA A 26 22.63 -6.42 25.05
C ALA A 26 21.28 -6.61 24.34
N GLN A 27 21.14 -6.11 23.11
CA GLN A 27 19.95 -6.34 22.28
C GLN A 27 19.78 -7.83 21.91
N ILE A 28 20.88 -8.51 21.56
CA ILE A 28 20.86 -9.96 21.29
C ILE A 28 20.49 -10.75 22.56
N MET A 29 21.08 -10.41 23.70
CA MET A 29 20.84 -11.11 24.97
C MET A 29 19.40 -10.96 25.48
N THR A 30 18.73 -9.85 25.18
CA THR A 30 17.37 -9.58 25.66
C THR A 30 16.27 -10.32 24.89
N SER A 31 16.61 -11.16 23.89
CA SER A 31 15.71 -12.08 23.15
C SER A 31 14.44 -11.47 22.57
N ARG A 32 14.30 -10.13 22.53
CA ARG A 32 13.23 -9.48 21.79
C ARG A 32 13.63 -9.52 20.33
N THR A 33 12.84 -10.25 19.54
CA THR A 33 13.05 -10.47 18.11
C THR A 33 13.41 -9.16 17.41
N PRO A 34 14.54 -9.06 16.69
CA PRO A 34 14.95 -7.83 16.04
C PRO A 34 13.94 -7.54 14.94
N LEU A 35 13.16 -6.48 15.11
CA LEU A 35 12.10 -6.08 14.20
C LEU A 35 12.72 -5.42 12.95
N ARG A 36 13.55 -6.15 12.18
CA ARG A 36 14.16 -5.71 10.90
C ARG A 36 14.65 -4.24 10.87
N SER A 37 15.12 -3.78 12.02
CA SER A 37 15.63 -2.45 12.28
C SER A 37 16.76 -2.60 13.28
N CYS A 38 17.70 -3.51 12.99
CA CYS A 38 19.08 -3.06 13.20
C CYS A 38 19.17 -1.86 12.27
N GLU A 39 19.17 -0.65 12.81
CA GLU A 39 19.82 0.44 12.11
C GLU A 39 21.15 -0.17 11.64
N ASP A 40 21.40 -0.16 10.33
CA ASP A 40 22.76 -0.29 9.81
C ASP A 40 23.54 0.86 10.47
N LEU A 41 23.96 0.65 11.72
CA LEU A 41 25.20 1.16 12.23
C LEU A 41 26.25 0.34 11.48
N ASP A 42 26.34 0.55 10.17
CA ASP A 42 27.63 0.42 9.50
C ASP A 42 28.55 1.24 10.40
N GLU A 43 29.41 0.52 11.12
CA GLU A 43 30.55 1.06 11.82
C GLU A 43 31.34 1.73 10.70
N THR A 44 30.99 2.99 10.38
CA THR A 44 31.70 3.77 9.39
C THR A 44 33.09 3.88 9.97
N ALA A 45 33.97 3.00 9.51
CA ALA A 45 35.37 3.06 9.81
C ALA A 45 35.81 4.42 9.31
N LEU A 46 35.83 5.40 10.21
CA LEU A 46 36.40 6.71 9.95
C LEU A 46 37.75 6.43 9.30
N SER A 47 38.02 7.12 8.19
CA SER A 47 39.29 6.98 7.53
C SER A 47 40.40 7.27 8.54
N PHE A 48 41.55 6.61 8.38
CA PHE A 48 42.68 6.78 9.28
C PHE A 48 43.09 8.27 9.41
N ALA A 49 42.81 9.09 8.39
CA ALA A 49 42.97 10.53 8.38
C ALA A 49 41.99 11.28 9.31
N GLU A 50 40.71 10.90 9.34
CA GLU A 50 39.71 11.49 10.25
C GLU A 50 40.02 11.14 11.70
N ILE A 51 40.46 9.90 11.94
CA ILE A 51 40.92 9.45 13.26
C ILE A 51 42.16 10.24 13.69
N LYS A 52 43.14 10.43 12.81
CA LYS A 52 44.36 11.20 13.08
C LYS A 52 44.03 12.67 13.38
N ALA A 53 43.13 13.28 12.62
CA ALA A 53 42.75 14.67 12.80
C ALA A 53 41.88 14.91 14.05
N LEU A 54 41.02 13.96 14.43
CA LEU A 54 40.31 13.96 15.72
C LEU A 54 41.29 13.90 16.89
N CYS A 55 42.32 13.05 16.79
CA CYS A 55 43.39 12.95 17.79
C CYS A 55 44.28 14.19 17.83
N ALA A 56 44.49 14.85 16.68
CA ALA A 56 45.20 16.13 16.59
C ALA A 56 44.35 17.33 17.07
N GLY A 57 43.05 17.12 17.33
CA GLY A 57 42.13 18.14 17.81
C GLY A 57 41.72 19.17 16.75
N ASN A 58 41.79 18.83 15.46
CA ASN A 58 41.34 19.74 14.39
C ASN A 58 39.81 19.97 14.50
N PRO A 59 39.35 21.20 14.79
CA PRO A 59 37.93 21.49 14.95
C PRO A 59 37.10 21.27 13.68
N LEU A 60 37.70 21.41 12.49
CA LEU A 60 37.02 21.26 11.20
C LEU A 60 36.60 19.81 10.93
N VAL A 61 37.43 18.83 11.32
CA VAL A 61 37.08 17.40 11.17
C VAL A 61 35.92 17.03 12.09
N LYS A 62 35.89 17.59 13.30
CA LYS A 62 34.75 17.39 14.20
C LYS A 62 33.48 18.00 13.62
N GLU A 63 33.53 19.24 13.15
CA GLU A 63 32.39 19.92 12.50
C GLU A 63 31.88 19.12 11.30
N LYS A 64 32.77 18.61 10.44
CA LYS A 64 32.44 17.72 9.33
C LYS A 64 31.67 16.49 9.79
N THR A 65 32.19 15.74 10.79
CA THR A 65 31.52 14.52 11.27
C THR A 65 30.13 14.79 11.85
N ASP A 66 29.97 15.91 12.55
CA ASP A 66 28.68 16.34 13.11
C ASP A 66 27.70 16.72 11.99
N LEU A 67 28.16 17.48 10.98
CA LEU A 67 27.36 17.85 9.80
C LEU A 67 26.93 16.63 8.98
N GLU A 68 27.82 15.65 8.75
CA GLU A 68 27.49 14.42 8.03
C GLU A 68 26.44 13.56 8.75
N LEU A 69 26.52 13.48 10.08
CA LEU A 69 25.54 12.78 10.89
C LEU A 69 24.17 13.47 10.82
N ASP A 70 24.14 14.80 10.90
CA ASP A 70 22.91 15.58 10.78
C ASP A 70 22.31 15.51 9.37
N ILE A 71 23.12 15.62 8.31
CA ILE A 71 22.67 15.48 6.93
C ILE A 71 22.10 14.08 6.68
N ARG A 72 22.72 13.02 7.23
CA ARG A 72 22.19 11.65 7.13
C ARG A 72 20.80 11.55 7.75
N LYS A 73 20.61 12.05 8.98
CA LYS A 73 19.29 12.09 9.64
C LYS A 73 18.26 12.85 8.80
N LEU A 74 18.62 14.04 8.32
CA LEU A 74 17.73 14.87 7.50
C LEU A 74 17.39 14.22 6.16
N ARG A 75 18.32 13.47 5.54
CA ARG A 75 18.08 12.72 4.31
C ARG A 75 17.12 11.54 4.51
N VAL A 76 17.17 10.85 5.66
CA VAL A 76 16.17 9.83 6.00
C VAL A 76 14.78 10.46 6.09
N LEU A 77 14.65 11.57 6.81
CA LEU A 77 13.39 12.32 6.90
C LEU A 77 12.89 12.80 5.52
N GLN A 78 13.80 13.25 4.65
CA GLN A 78 13.46 13.66 3.29
C GLN A 78 12.99 12.47 2.43
N SER A 79 13.63 11.31 2.57
CA SER A 79 13.24 10.08 1.88
C SER A 79 11.85 9.62 2.32
N ASP A 80 11.57 9.66 3.62
CA ASP A 80 10.26 9.33 4.18
C ASP A 80 9.18 10.29 3.67
N TYR A 81 9.45 11.60 3.70
CA TYR A 81 8.57 12.62 3.14
C TYR A 81 8.27 12.35 1.66
N LYS A 82 9.30 12.12 0.82
CA LYS A 82 9.13 11.81 -0.61
C LYS A 82 8.31 10.54 -0.83
N SER A 83 8.58 9.49 -0.06
CA SER A 83 7.84 8.23 -0.12
C SER A 83 6.36 8.42 0.22
N GLN A 84 6.04 9.20 1.26
CA GLN A 84 4.67 9.55 1.62
C GLN A 84 4.00 10.38 0.53
N HIS A 85 4.70 11.36 -0.02
CA HIS A 85 4.22 12.18 -1.15
C HIS A 85 3.84 11.33 -2.36
N TYR A 86 4.74 10.46 -2.82
CA TYR A 86 4.47 9.60 -3.98
C TYR A 86 3.30 8.64 -3.74
N LYS A 87 3.18 8.08 -2.52
CA LYS A 87 2.02 7.25 -2.16
C LYS A 87 0.72 8.05 -2.20
N LEU A 88 0.75 9.29 -1.71
CA LEU A 88 -0.41 10.17 -1.69
C LEU A 88 -0.83 10.60 -3.10
N GLU A 89 0.14 10.90 -3.96
CA GLU A 89 -0.08 11.14 -5.39
C GLU A 89 -0.72 9.94 -6.09
N ASP A 90 -0.16 8.74 -5.89
CA ASP A 90 -0.71 7.52 -6.49
C ASP A 90 -2.14 7.24 -6.00
N ASN A 91 -2.40 7.48 -4.71
CA ASN A 91 -3.74 7.38 -4.14
C ASN A 91 -4.72 8.36 -4.78
N LEU A 92 -4.32 9.62 -4.97
CA LEU A 92 -5.13 10.66 -5.64
C LEU A 92 -5.40 10.37 -7.11
N LEU A 93 -4.43 9.81 -7.82
CA LEU A 93 -4.54 9.57 -9.26
C LEU A 93 -5.28 8.27 -9.58
N LYS A 94 -5.07 7.21 -8.80
CA LYS A 94 -5.56 5.86 -9.11
C LYS A 94 -6.60 5.36 -8.13
N HIS A 95 -6.28 5.38 -6.84
CA HIS A 95 -7.09 4.69 -5.83
C HIS A 95 -8.41 5.43 -5.56
N TYR A 96 -8.37 6.70 -5.19
CA TYR A 96 -9.57 7.47 -4.86
C TYR A 96 -10.56 7.58 -6.03
N PRO A 97 -10.16 7.93 -7.27
CA PRO A 97 -11.11 8.02 -8.39
C PRO A 97 -11.75 6.68 -8.73
N ARG A 98 -10.98 5.58 -8.62
CA ARG A 98 -11.49 4.22 -8.82
C ARG A 98 -12.52 3.85 -7.77
N SER A 99 -12.24 4.12 -6.50
CA SER A 99 -13.15 3.85 -5.39
C SER A 99 -14.43 4.68 -5.49
N ILE A 100 -14.32 5.98 -5.76
CA ILE A 100 -15.47 6.88 -5.97
C ILE A 100 -16.35 6.36 -7.10
N LYS A 101 -15.79 6.09 -8.28
CA LYS A 101 -16.55 5.55 -9.42
C LYS A 101 -17.22 4.23 -9.09
N SER A 102 -16.54 3.35 -8.35
CA SER A 102 -17.11 2.07 -7.91
C SER A 102 -18.33 2.29 -7.02
N TYR A 103 -18.19 3.11 -5.97
CA TYR A 103 -19.28 3.40 -5.04
C TYR A 103 -20.45 4.15 -5.70
N GLU A 104 -20.18 5.12 -6.56
CA GLU A 104 -21.22 5.80 -7.36
C GLU A 104 -21.99 4.80 -8.24
N SER A 105 -21.27 3.91 -8.92
CA SER A 105 -21.91 2.90 -9.77
C SER A 105 -22.73 1.89 -8.97
N SER A 106 -22.24 1.46 -7.80
CA SER A 106 -22.97 0.57 -6.90
C SER A 106 -24.22 1.25 -6.33
N LYS A 107 -24.10 2.52 -5.91
CA LYS A 107 -25.23 3.32 -5.43
C LYS A 107 -26.31 3.47 -6.50
N ALA A 108 -25.94 3.82 -7.74
CA ALA A 108 -26.88 3.94 -8.84
C ALA A 108 -27.63 2.62 -9.13
N ARG A 109 -26.93 1.48 -9.04
CA ARG A 109 -27.54 0.15 -9.19
C ARG A 109 -28.52 -0.16 -8.06
N LEU A 110 -28.14 0.13 -6.81
CA LEU A 110 -29.03 -0.05 -5.65
C LEU A 110 -30.26 0.85 -5.73
N GLU A 111 -30.11 2.11 -6.17
CA GLU A 111 -31.23 3.03 -6.38
C GLU A 111 -32.19 2.53 -7.48
N SER A 112 -31.64 1.97 -8.57
CA SER A 112 -32.44 1.33 -9.62
C SER A 112 -33.22 0.13 -9.07
N ASP A 113 -32.57 -0.72 -8.28
CA ASP A 113 -33.22 -1.88 -7.67
C ASP A 113 -34.28 -1.46 -6.64
N ALA A 114 -34.01 -0.44 -5.82
CA ALA A 114 -34.96 0.08 -4.85
C ALA A 114 -36.25 0.58 -5.54
N LYS A 115 -36.11 1.30 -6.65
CA LYS A 115 -37.25 1.75 -7.48
C LYS A 115 -38.00 0.55 -8.05
N LEU A 116 -37.30 -0.41 -8.64
CA LEU A 116 -37.90 -1.61 -9.21
C LEU A 116 -38.69 -2.40 -8.16
N VAL A 117 -38.12 -2.59 -6.97
CA VAL A 117 -38.78 -3.26 -5.84
C VAL A 117 -40.00 -2.46 -5.39
N GLN A 118 -39.90 -1.13 -5.27
CA GLN A 118 -41.01 -0.28 -4.85
C GLN A 118 -42.17 -0.33 -5.85
N GLU A 119 -41.92 -0.20 -7.14
CA GLU A 119 -42.94 -0.24 -8.21
C GLU A 119 -43.65 -1.60 -8.29
N ASN A 120 -42.94 -2.68 -7.98
CA ASN A 120 -43.47 -4.04 -7.99
C ASN A 120 -43.94 -4.53 -6.61
N THR A 121 -43.87 -3.69 -5.57
CA THR A 121 -44.43 -3.98 -4.26
C THR A 121 -45.92 -3.65 -4.26
N LYS A 122 -46.74 -4.67 -4.57
CA LYS A 122 -48.20 -4.57 -4.60
C LYS A 122 -48.80 -5.45 -3.49
N PRO A 123 -48.86 -4.97 -2.24
CA PRO A 123 -49.37 -5.75 -1.12
C PRO A 123 -50.87 -6.02 -1.27
N ASN A 124 -51.29 -7.24 -0.94
CA ASN A 124 -52.69 -7.60 -0.75
C ASN A 124 -53.20 -7.16 0.63
N ASP A 125 -54.45 -7.47 0.98
CA ASP A 125 -55.09 -7.14 2.27
C ASP A 125 -54.32 -7.67 3.50
N LYS A 126 -53.45 -8.67 3.32
CA LYS A 126 -52.60 -9.28 4.36
C LYS A 126 -51.15 -8.77 4.32
N GLY A 127 -50.85 -7.75 3.52
CA GLY A 127 -49.52 -7.15 3.38
C GLY A 127 -48.52 -7.96 2.56
N PHE A 128 -48.95 -9.01 1.84
CA PHE A 128 -48.08 -9.85 1.00
C PHE A 128 -48.15 -9.43 -0.47
N SER A 129 -47.00 -9.30 -1.12
CA SER A 129 -46.91 -9.04 -2.56
C SER A 129 -46.87 -10.35 -3.34
N PRO A 130 -47.58 -10.48 -4.48
CA PRO A 130 -47.57 -11.70 -5.27
C PRO A 130 -46.15 -12.15 -5.65
N MET A 131 -45.90 -13.45 -5.55
CA MET A 131 -44.61 -14.07 -5.85
C MET A 131 -44.80 -15.12 -6.95
N GLN A 132 -43.92 -15.13 -7.94
CA GLN A 132 -43.91 -16.16 -8.97
C GLN A 132 -42.85 -17.22 -8.63
N VAL A 133 -43.26 -18.49 -8.54
CA VAL A 133 -42.35 -19.61 -8.34
C VAL A 133 -42.75 -20.77 -9.26
N GLY A 134 -41.80 -21.32 -10.01
CA GLY A 134 -42.03 -22.42 -10.95
C GLY A 134 -43.09 -22.09 -12.01
N GLY A 135 -43.14 -20.84 -12.48
CA GLY A 135 -44.10 -20.36 -13.47
C GLY A 135 -45.52 -20.08 -12.96
N LYS A 136 -45.82 -20.37 -11.68
CA LYS A 136 -47.12 -20.08 -11.05
C LYS A 136 -47.06 -18.82 -10.19
N LEU A 137 -48.11 -17.99 -10.26
CA LEU A 137 -48.26 -16.80 -9.42
C LEU A 137 -48.98 -17.17 -8.11
N TYR A 138 -48.36 -16.83 -6.99
CA TYR A 138 -48.90 -17.06 -5.65
C TYR A 138 -49.25 -15.72 -5.01
N THR A 139 -50.51 -15.56 -4.61
CA THR A 139 -51.03 -14.36 -3.93
C THR A 139 -51.11 -14.52 -2.42
N GLU A 140 -50.89 -15.72 -1.90
CA GLU A 140 -50.94 -16.05 -0.47
C GLU A 140 -49.55 -16.44 0.04
N LYS A 141 -49.22 -15.94 1.25
CA LYS A 141 -47.89 -16.12 1.86
C LYS A 141 -47.54 -17.59 2.10
N GLU A 142 -48.52 -18.37 2.54
CA GLU A 142 -48.32 -19.79 2.86
C GLU A 142 -48.03 -20.62 1.61
N ASP A 143 -48.77 -20.40 0.53
CA ASP A 143 -48.60 -21.13 -0.73
C ASP A 143 -47.27 -20.75 -1.41
N ALA A 144 -46.90 -19.47 -1.40
CA ALA A 144 -45.60 -19.01 -1.90
C ALA A 144 -44.44 -19.65 -1.13
N GLY A 145 -44.52 -19.72 0.21
CA GLY A 145 -43.50 -20.34 1.05
C GLY A 145 -43.37 -21.84 0.80
N LYS A 146 -44.51 -22.55 0.65
CA LYS A 146 -44.52 -23.98 0.28
C LYS A 146 -43.91 -24.21 -1.10
N ALA A 147 -44.25 -23.37 -2.08
CA ALA A 147 -43.69 -23.45 -3.43
C ALA A 147 -42.17 -23.23 -3.45
N LEU A 148 -41.66 -22.29 -2.65
CA LEU A 148 -40.22 -22.04 -2.49
C LEU A 148 -39.50 -23.27 -1.91
N LEU A 149 -40.03 -23.87 -0.84
CA LEU A 149 -39.45 -25.09 -0.26
C LEU A 149 -39.51 -26.28 -1.23
N MET A 150 -40.58 -26.40 -2.02
CA MET A 150 -40.67 -27.41 -3.07
C MET A 150 -39.61 -27.20 -4.15
N ALA A 151 -39.34 -25.96 -4.55
CA ALA A 151 -38.26 -25.63 -5.48
C ALA A 151 -36.89 -26.04 -4.93
N CYS A 152 -36.62 -25.79 -3.63
CA CYS A 152 -35.41 -26.27 -2.96
C CYS A 152 -35.27 -27.80 -3.02
N LYS A 153 -36.33 -28.55 -2.67
CA LYS A 153 -36.30 -30.02 -2.69
C LYS A 153 -36.11 -30.60 -4.11
N ARG A 154 -36.56 -29.87 -5.13
CA ARG A 154 -36.40 -30.24 -6.54
C ARG A 154 -34.95 -30.12 -7.01
N LEU A 155 -34.24 -29.10 -6.53
CA LEU A 155 -32.84 -28.88 -6.86
C LEU A 155 -31.97 -29.92 -6.15
N LYS A 156 -31.53 -30.92 -6.92
CA LYS A 156 -30.66 -31.99 -6.44
C LYS A 156 -29.21 -31.71 -6.83
N ILE A 157 -28.31 -31.86 -5.87
CA ILE A 157 -26.86 -31.80 -6.13
C ILE A 157 -26.44 -33.07 -6.87
N PRO A 158 -25.84 -32.96 -8.08
CA PRO A 158 -25.35 -34.11 -8.82
C PRO A 158 -24.34 -34.94 -8.02
N LYS A 159 -24.35 -36.26 -8.20
CA LYS A 159 -23.36 -37.15 -7.56
C LYS A 159 -21.94 -36.75 -8.01
N GLY A 160 -21.03 -36.59 -7.05
CA GLY A 160 -19.65 -36.17 -7.31
C GLY A 160 -19.43 -34.66 -7.34
N GLN A 161 -20.48 -33.84 -7.18
CA GLN A 161 -20.36 -32.38 -7.06
C GLN A 161 -20.68 -31.89 -5.64
N ASN A 162 -20.12 -30.73 -5.31
CA ASN A 162 -20.34 -30.05 -4.03
C ASN A 162 -21.43 -28.97 -4.10
N GLY A 163 -22.04 -28.76 -5.27
CA GLY A 163 -23.18 -27.86 -5.44
C GLY A 163 -23.92 -28.08 -6.75
N ALA A 164 -25.09 -27.46 -6.84
CA ALA A 164 -25.90 -27.32 -8.05
C ALA A 164 -26.09 -25.82 -8.32
N GLY A 165 -25.69 -25.42 -9.52
CA GLY A 165 -25.60 -24.02 -9.95
C GLY A 165 -26.91 -23.46 -10.49
N PRO A 166 -26.96 -22.12 -10.65
CA PRO A 166 -28.16 -21.31 -10.46
C PRO A 166 -29.31 -21.72 -11.38
N GLU A 167 -30.40 -22.18 -10.78
CA GLU A 167 -31.66 -22.43 -11.47
C GLU A 167 -32.59 -21.24 -11.22
N SER A 168 -33.07 -20.60 -12.30
CA SER A 168 -34.11 -19.59 -12.19
C SER A 168 -35.41 -20.25 -11.73
N ILE A 169 -35.88 -19.89 -10.54
CA ILE A 169 -37.08 -20.46 -9.94
C ILE A 169 -38.29 -19.53 -10.03
N GLY A 170 -38.12 -18.27 -10.43
CA GLY A 170 -39.23 -17.33 -10.62
C GLY A 170 -38.85 -15.88 -10.35
N GLN A 171 -39.83 -15.08 -9.92
CA GLN A 171 -39.66 -13.64 -9.72
C GLN A 171 -40.40 -13.16 -8.47
N TYR A 172 -39.82 -12.19 -7.76
CA TYR A 172 -40.43 -11.53 -6.62
C TYR A 172 -40.13 -10.04 -6.62
N ARG A 173 -41.18 -9.20 -6.56
CA ARG A 173 -41.07 -7.73 -6.57
C ARG A 173 -40.17 -7.19 -7.70
N GLY A 174 -40.30 -7.77 -8.90
CA GLY A 174 -39.53 -7.37 -10.09
C GLY A 174 -38.11 -7.95 -10.17
N LEU A 175 -37.62 -8.64 -9.13
CA LEU A 175 -36.31 -9.27 -9.13
C LEU A 175 -36.43 -10.75 -9.51
N GLU A 176 -35.49 -11.25 -10.32
CA GLU A 176 -35.40 -12.66 -10.68
C GLU A 176 -34.81 -13.47 -9.52
N LEU A 177 -35.35 -14.67 -9.30
CA LEU A 177 -34.97 -15.56 -8.22
C LEU A 177 -34.15 -16.71 -8.76
N GLU A 178 -32.87 -16.75 -8.42
CA GLU A 178 -31.97 -17.85 -8.73
C GLU A 178 -31.68 -18.67 -7.48
N LEU A 179 -31.88 -19.98 -7.56
CA LEU A 179 -31.60 -20.90 -6.47
C LEU A 179 -30.29 -21.65 -6.72
N THR A 180 -29.41 -21.63 -5.72
CA THR A 180 -28.19 -22.43 -5.68
C THR A 180 -28.24 -23.36 -4.48
N ALA A 181 -27.77 -24.60 -4.66
CA ALA A 181 -27.62 -25.55 -3.56
C ALA A 181 -26.14 -25.92 -3.42
N TYR A 182 -25.65 -26.04 -2.19
CA TYR A 182 -24.29 -26.52 -1.94
C TYR A 182 -24.27 -27.43 -0.73
N LYS A 183 -23.27 -28.33 -0.67
CA LYS A 183 -23.01 -29.15 0.50
C LYS A 183 -22.18 -28.36 1.50
N SER A 184 -22.69 -28.25 2.71
CA SER A 184 -21.97 -27.65 3.83
C SER A 184 -20.75 -28.50 4.18
N PHE A 185 -19.57 -27.87 4.22
CA PHE A 185 -18.31 -28.53 4.55
C PHE A 185 -18.28 -29.09 5.98
N LEU A 186 -19.02 -28.47 6.91
CA LEU A 186 -19.00 -28.85 8.33
C LEU A 186 -19.88 -30.07 8.62
N ASN A 187 -21.07 -30.13 7.99
CA ASN A 187 -22.14 -31.02 8.44
C ASN A 187 -22.62 -31.99 7.35
N ASN A 188 -22.06 -31.92 6.13
CA ASN A 188 -22.56 -32.60 4.93
C ASN A 188 -24.04 -32.35 4.61
N ALA A 189 -24.67 -31.37 5.25
CA ALA A 189 -26.03 -30.95 5.00
C ALA A 189 -26.12 -30.17 3.67
N THR A 190 -27.25 -30.28 2.99
CA THR A 190 -27.53 -29.44 1.80
C THR A 190 -28.06 -28.10 2.27
N GLU A 191 -27.32 -27.03 1.97
CA GLU A 191 -27.74 -25.65 2.20
C GLU A 191 -28.22 -25.04 0.89
N TYR A 192 -29.24 -24.20 0.98
CA TYR A 192 -29.85 -23.52 -0.16
C TYR A 192 -29.62 -22.01 -0.01
N GLU A 193 -29.12 -21.39 -1.07
CA GLU A 193 -28.93 -19.94 -1.17
C GLU A 193 -29.80 -19.41 -2.31
N LEU A 194 -30.61 -18.41 -2.00
CA LEU A 194 -31.44 -17.69 -2.96
C LEU A 194 -30.75 -16.39 -3.33
N ALA A 195 -30.47 -16.21 -4.61
CA ALA A 195 -29.99 -14.95 -5.17
C ALA A 195 -31.15 -14.20 -5.82
N LEU A 196 -31.45 -13.00 -5.32
CA LEU A 196 -32.36 -12.06 -5.99
C LEU A 196 -31.52 -11.21 -6.95
N LYS A 197 -31.81 -11.32 -8.24
CA LYS A 197 -31.11 -10.67 -9.33
C LYS A 197 -31.84 -9.41 -9.77
N GLY A 198 -31.17 -8.28 -9.56
CA GLY A 198 -31.46 -7.00 -10.21
C GLY A 198 -30.17 -6.46 -10.85
N ALA A 199 -29.95 -5.16 -10.74
CA ALA A 199 -28.68 -4.53 -11.05
C ALA A 199 -27.59 -4.93 -10.02
N MET A 200 -27.99 -5.24 -8.78
CA MET A 200 -27.19 -5.93 -7.77
C MET A 200 -27.73 -7.34 -7.51
N THR A 201 -26.90 -8.19 -6.90
CA THR A 201 -27.32 -9.54 -6.46
C THR A 201 -27.43 -9.56 -4.94
N TYR A 202 -28.63 -9.85 -4.42
CA TYR A 202 -28.89 -10.01 -2.98
C TYR A 202 -28.96 -11.50 -2.65
N ARG A 203 -28.24 -11.95 -1.63
CA ARG A 203 -28.14 -13.37 -1.29
C ARG A 203 -28.78 -13.66 0.05
N VAL A 204 -29.66 -14.65 0.07
CA VAL A 204 -30.39 -15.05 1.27
C VAL A 204 -30.26 -16.56 1.47
N LYS A 205 -29.75 -16.97 2.63
CA LYS A 205 -29.74 -18.39 3.02
C LYS A 205 -31.14 -18.85 3.38
N LEU A 206 -31.60 -19.91 2.74
CA LEU A 206 -32.91 -20.50 2.98
C LEU A 206 -32.81 -21.63 4.02
N GLY A 207 -33.81 -21.69 4.90
CA GLY A 207 -34.00 -22.78 5.87
C GLY A 207 -35.23 -23.64 5.55
N GLY A 208 -35.60 -24.54 6.45
CA GLY A 208 -36.75 -25.43 6.30
C GLY A 208 -38.12 -24.83 6.64
N ASP A 209 -38.18 -23.54 6.98
CA ASP A 209 -39.41 -22.88 7.43
C ASP A 209 -40.15 -22.19 6.27
N VAL A 210 -41.48 -22.40 6.21
CA VAL A 210 -42.38 -21.89 5.17
C VAL A 210 -42.43 -20.36 5.21
N PHE A 211 -42.56 -19.76 6.39
CA PHE A 211 -42.77 -18.32 6.53
C PHE A 211 -41.47 -17.55 6.76
N GLY A 212 -40.53 -18.11 7.52
CA GLY A 212 -39.27 -17.46 7.87
C GLY A 212 -38.40 -17.15 6.65
N ASN A 213 -38.44 -17.97 5.61
CA ASN A 213 -37.73 -17.68 4.36
C ASN A 213 -38.25 -16.41 3.68
N LEU A 214 -39.57 -16.22 3.64
CA LEU A 214 -40.18 -14.99 3.09
C LEU A 214 -39.84 -13.76 3.94
N THR A 215 -39.81 -13.92 5.28
CA THR A 215 -39.36 -12.85 6.17
C THR A 215 -37.90 -12.46 5.91
N ARG A 216 -36.99 -13.44 5.76
CA ARG A 216 -35.57 -13.17 5.42
C ARG A 216 -35.41 -12.43 4.11
N ILE A 217 -36.15 -12.84 3.07
CA ILE A 217 -36.17 -12.15 1.77
C ILE A 217 -36.66 -10.71 1.91
N ASN A 218 -37.76 -10.50 2.63
CA ASN A 218 -38.30 -9.17 2.84
C ASN A 218 -37.35 -8.27 3.64
N ASN A 219 -36.67 -8.80 4.64
CA ASN A 219 -35.66 -8.06 5.41
C ASN A 219 -34.49 -7.65 4.50
N GLU A 220 -34.01 -8.54 3.64
CA GLU A 220 -32.92 -8.25 2.70
C GLU A 220 -33.31 -7.12 1.73
N LEU A 221 -34.56 -7.09 1.25
CA LEU A 221 -35.05 -6.02 0.38
C LEU A 221 -35.33 -4.71 1.14
N ALA A 222 -35.75 -4.80 2.41
CA ALA A 222 -35.98 -3.64 3.26
C ALA A 222 -34.69 -2.93 3.68
N ASP A 223 -33.55 -3.63 3.61
CA ASP A 223 -32.22 -3.11 3.93
C ASP A 223 -31.58 -2.31 2.78
N ILE A 224 -32.14 -2.37 1.56
CA ILE A 224 -31.60 -1.67 0.39
C ILE A 224 -31.42 -0.16 0.62
N PRO A 225 -32.40 0.58 1.18
CA PRO A 225 -32.23 2.02 1.47
C PRO A 225 -31.07 2.29 2.45
N ALA A 226 -30.92 1.47 3.49
CA ALA A 226 -29.80 1.62 4.43
C ALA A 226 -28.45 1.38 3.74
N ARG A 227 -28.37 0.43 2.79
CA ARG A 227 -27.15 0.23 1.97
C ARG A 227 -26.84 1.43 1.08
N ILE A 228 -27.86 2.08 0.52
CA ILE A 228 -27.69 3.31 -0.26
C ILE A 228 -27.10 4.42 0.61
N GLU A 229 -27.64 4.60 1.83
CA GLU A 229 -27.13 5.57 2.80
C GLU A 229 -25.67 5.27 3.20
N ASN A 230 -25.36 4.01 3.48
CA ASN A 230 -23.98 3.60 3.80
C ASN A 230 -23.02 3.91 2.65
N HIS A 231 -23.38 3.60 1.40
CA HIS A 231 -22.55 3.95 0.24
C HIS A 231 -22.43 5.46 0.02
N GLN A 232 -23.45 6.24 0.38
CA GLN A 232 -23.35 7.70 0.35
C GLN A 232 -22.37 8.21 1.41
N ALA A 233 -22.43 7.68 2.65
CA ALA A 233 -21.50 8.04 3.70
C ALA A 233 -20.04 7.71 3.32
N GLU A 234 -19.81 6.53 2.73
CA GLU A 234 -18.49 6.14 2.22
C GLU A 234 -17.98 7.08 1.11
N LEU A 235 -18.87 7.53 0.22
CA LEU A 235 -18.52 8.53 -0.80
C LEU A 235 -18.13 9.87 -0.18
N ASP A 236 -18.90 10.35 0.79
CA ASP A 236 -18.64 11.62 1.48
C ASP A 236 -17.30 11.56 2.23
N ASP A 237 -17.01 10.43 2.88
CA ASP A 237 -15.75 10.23 3.60
C ASP A 237 -14.56 10.10 2.65
N LEU A 238 -14.71 9.41 1.51
CA LEU A 238 -13.69 9.40 0.46
C LEU A 238 -13.41 10.80 -0.09
N GLN A 239 -14.45 11.62 -0.29
CA GLN A 239 -14.28 13.00 -0.73
C GLN A 239 -13.53 13.86 0.30
N LYS A 240 -13.81 13.68 1.60
CA LYS A 240 -13.04 14.32 2.68
C LYS A 240 -11.58 13.86 2.68
N GLN A 241 -11.33 12.56 2.49
CA GLN A 241 -9.97 12.02 2.40
C GLN A 241 -9.21 12.58 1.20
N VAL A 242 -9.87 12.73 0.05
CA VAL A 242 -9.29 13.38 -1.13
C VAL A 242 -8.92 14.83 -0.84
N ALA A 243 -9.80 15.58 -0.17
CA ALA A 243 -9.52 16.97 0.21
C ALA A 243 -8.34 17.06 1.19
N ALA A 244 -8.31 16.19 2.20
CA ALA A 244 -7.21 16.12 3.17
C ALA A 244 -5.88 15.71 2.50
N ALA A 245 -5.91 14.71 1.62
CA ALA A 245 -4.74 14.29 0.85
C ALA A 245 -4.20 15.41 -0.04
N LYS A 246 -5.06 16.18 -0.71
CA LYS A 246 -4.63 17.35 -1.49
C LYS A 246 -4.01 18.43 -0.63
N ALA A 247 -4.54 18.66 0.57
CA ALA A 247 -3.99 19.63 1.51
C ALA A 247 -2.63 19.20 2.06
N GLU A 248 -2.44 17.91 2.35
CA GLU A 248 -1.17 17.37 2.83
C GLU A 248 -0.09 17.44 1.75
N LEU A 249 -0.44 17.14 0.49
CA LEU A 249 0.48 17.23 -0.66
C LEU A 249 0.95 18.68 -0.94
N ALA A 250 0.23 19.68 -0.44
CA ALA A 250 0.66 21.07 -0.55
C ALA A 250 1.68 21.48 0.53
N ARG A 251 1.91 20.63 1.55
CA ARG A 251 2.83 20.95 2.65
C ARG A 251 4.27 20.69 2.22
N PRO A 252 5.16 21.70 2.26
CA PRO A 252 6.57 21.50 1.93
C PRO A 252 7.28 20.68 3.01
N PHE A 253 8.46 20.17 2.67
CA PHE A 253 9.31 19.47 3.65
C PHE A 253 9.83 20.48 4.68
N ALA A 254 9.50 20.25 5.96
CA ALA A 254 9.79 21.22 7.04
C ALA A 254 11.29 21.53 7.22
N TYR A 255 12.16 20.55 6.94
CA TYR A 255 13.61 20.67 7.12
C TYR A 255 14.36 20.94 5.81
N GLU A 256 13.68 21.40 4.76
CA GLU A 256 14.30 21.61 3.44
C GLU A 256 15.41 22.67 3.51
N ALA A 257 15.12 23.82 4.13
CA ALA A 257 16.11 24.88 4.30
C ALA A 257 17.28 24.46 5.23
N GLU A 258 17.00 23.72 6.31
CA GLU A 258 18.04 23.23 7.22
C GLU A 258 18.97 22.23 6.52
N LEU A 259 18.41 21.32 5.72
CA LEU A 259 19.18 20.37 4.93
C LEU A 259 20.06 21.09 3.91
N GLU A 260 19.53 22.07 3.19
CA GLU A 260 20.29 22.87 2.23
C GLU A 260 21.43 23.63 2.90
N GLN A 261 21.18 24.28 4.04
CA GLN A 261 22.19 25.00 4.82
C GLN A 261 23.31 24.07 5.30
N LYS A 262 22.97 22.91 5.88
CA LYS A 262 23.98 21.97 6.38
C LYS A 262 24.79 21.34 5.25
N VAL A 263 24.16 21.03 4.11
CA VAL A 263 24.86 20.53 2.93
C VAL A 263 25.81 21.58 2.36
N ALA A 264 25.40 22.86 2.31
CA ALA A 264 26.28 23.95 1.89
C ALA A 264 27.47 24.11 2.85
N ARG A 265 27.22 24.09 4.17
CA ARG A 265 28.30 24.19 5.18
C ARG A 265 29.26 23.01 5.12
N LEU A 266 28.75 21.79 4.90
CA LEU A 266 29.62 20.62 4.72
C LEU A 266 30.54 20.80 3.52
N ALA A 267 30.02 21.33 2.40
CA ALA A 267 30.83 21.60 1.22
C ALA A 267 31.92 22.67 1.48
N GLU A 268 31.62 23.72 2.26
CA GLU A 268 32.62 24.70 2.69
C GLU A 268 33.72 24.06 3.54
N VAL A 269 33.34 23.26 4.56
CA VAL A 269 34.28 22.59 5.46
C VAL A 269 35.14 21.58 4.70
N ASP A 270 34.58 20.87 3.73
CA ASP A 270 35.34 19.97 2.84
C ASP A 270 36.38 20.75 2.03
N THR A 271 36.04 21.94 1.49
CA THR A 271 37.02 22.77 0.77
C THR A 271 38.12 23.32 1.67
N GLU A 272 37.80 23.69 2.90
CA GLU A 272 38.78 24.20 3.88
C GLU A 272 39.75 23.09 4.30
N LEU A 273 39.24 21.88 4.54
CA LEU A 273 40.05 20.70 4.86
C LEU A 273 40.92 20.22 3.69
N ASP A 274 40.49 20.42 2.44
CA ASP A 274 41.30 20.09 1.28
C ASP A 274 42.44 21.10 1.06
N LEU A 275 42.23 22.39 1.39
CA LEU A 275 43.28 23.41 1.37
C LEU A 275 44.32 23.19 2.49
N ASP A 276 43.90 22.82 3.69
CA ASP A 276 44.79 22.51 4.82
C ASP A 276 45.70 21.28 4.56
N LYS A 277 45.31 20.37 3.65
CA LYS A 277 46.17 19.23 3.25
C LYS A 277 47.33 19.64 2.36
N ASP A 278 47.20 20.75 1.64
CA ASP A 278 48.25 21.28 0.76
C ASP A 278 49.22 22.20 1.53
N ASP A 279 48.84 22.67 2.72
CA ASP A 279 49.60 23.57 3.60
C ASP A 279 50.34 22.87 4.76
N ASP A 280 50.54 21.54 4.70
CA ASP A 280 51.41 20.80 5.63
C ASP A 280 52.79 20.48 5.00
N PRO A 281 53.75 21.43 4.93
CA PRO A 281 55.12 21.17 4.52
C PRO A 281 56.07 20.86 5.70
N GLU A 282 55.61 20.40 6.86
CA GLU A 282 56.53 20.03 7.97
C GLU A 282 56.07 18.79 8.75
N LEU A 283 56.55 17.63 8.29
CA LEU A 283 57.20 16.58 9.10
C LEU A 283 57.69 15.47 8.15
N MET A 284 58.63 15.84 7.27
CA MET A 284 59.64 14.90 6.81
C MET A 284 60.77 14.89 7.85
N ASP A 285 61.06 13.69 8.34
CA ASP A 285 62.22 13.23 9.11
C ASP A 285 61.80 12.64 10.46
N ASP A 286 61.66 11.32 10.50
CA ASP A 286 62.47 10.50 11.41
C ASP A 286 62.49 9.05 10.92
N ASP A 287 63.71 8.51 10.90
CA ASP A 287 64.17 7.24 10.34
C ASP A 287 63.33 6.00 10.70
N GLU A 288 63.03 5.16 9.71
CA GLU A 288 62.73 3.74 9.93
C GLU A 288 64.04 2.99 10.26
N PRO A 289 64.17 2.32 11.43
CA PRO A 289 65.13 1.24 11.54
C PRO A 289 64.52 -0.04 10.99
N ASP A 290 65.16 -0.55 9.95
CA ASP A 290 65.04 -1.91 9.42
C ASP A 290 65.40 -2.94 10.51
N GLU A 291 64.41 -3.73 10.98
CA GLU A 291 64.65 -5.01 11.65
C GLU A 291 63.60 -6.05 11.24
N GLY A 292 63.92 -6.82 10.19
CA GLY A 292 64.01 -8.28 10.30
C GLY A 292 62.72 -9.11 10.31
N ASP A 293 62.41 -9.72 9.17
CA ASP A 293 61.82 -11.08 9.11
C ASP A 293 62.72 -12.06 9.89
N PRO A 294 62.28 -13.19 10.53
CA PRO A 294 61.30 -14.17 10.00
C PRO A 294 60.56 -14.96 11.16
N PRO A 295 60.05 -16.23 11.04
CA PRO A 295 59.90 -17.11 9.90
C PRO A 295 58.52 -17.81 9.70
N ASP A 296 58.38 -18.31 8.48
CA ASP A 296 57.45 -19.33 7.99
C ASP A 296 57.20 -20.51 8.95
N LEU A 297 55.92 -20.79 9.21
CA LEU A 297 55.44 -22.12 9.61
C LEU A 297 54.49 -22.66 8.54
N LYS A 298 54.97 -23.71 7.90
CA LYS A 298 54.35 -24.45 6.79
C LYS A 298 53.08 -25.24 7.18
N VAL A 299 52.06 -25.07 6.33
CA VAL A 299 51.22 -26.11 5.66
C VAL A 299 50.10 -26.77 6.46
N ALA A 300 48.85 -26.66 5.97
CA ALA A 300 48.10 -27.79 5.39
C ALA A 300 46.72 -27.41 4.81
N GLY A 301 46.60 -27.50 3.47
CA GLY A 301 45.58 -28.33 2.82
C GLY A 301 44.18 -27.79 2.53
N ARG A 302 43.85 -27.78 1.23
CA ARG A 302 42.52 -28.00 0.59
C ARG A 302 41.54 -26.82 0.67
N ASP A 303 40.80 -26.42 -0.36
CA ASP A 303 40.57 -26.92 -1.72
C ASP A 303 40.24 -25.73 -2.65
N ALA A 304 40.59 -25.83 -3.93
CA ALA A 304 40.19 -24.87 -4.96
C ALA A 304 38.74 -25.12 -5.40
N VAL A 305 37.94 -24.05 -5.49
CA VAL A 305 36.76 -24.01 -6.36
C VAL A 305 36.76 -22.68 -7.10
N ASP A 306 36.95 -22.77 -8.41
CA ASP A 306 36.67 -21.73 -9.40
C ASP A 306 35.22 -21.21 -9.29
N ASP A 307 35.03 -19.89 -9.28
CA ASP A 307 33.80 -19.31 -9.83
C ASP A 307 34.09 -18.02 -10.62
N LYS A 308 33.44 -17.92 -11.78
CA LYS A 308 33.58 -16.86 -12.79
C LYS A 308 32.79 -15.60 -12.39
N PRO A 309 33.11 -14.42 -12.96
CA PRO A 309 32.47 -13.17 -12.56
C PRO A 309 31.04 -13.04 -13.11
N GLY A 310 30.05 -12.98 -12.23
CA GLY A 310 28.66 -12.69 -12.53
C GLY A 310 28.34 -11.18 -12.57
N LYS A 311 28.02 -10.69 -13.76
CA LYS A 311 27.18 -9.54 -14.14
C LYS A 311 26.91 -8.42 -13.10
N LYS A 312 27.46 -7.23 -13.40
CA LYS A 312 27.02 -5.93 -12.85
C LYS A 312 25.55 -5.68 -13.20
N HIS A 313 24.69 -5.52 -12.19
CA HIS A 313 23.38 -4.90 -12.37
C HIS A 313 23.54 -3.38 -12.32
N VAL A 314 23.31 -2.75 -13.48
CA VAL A 314 23.19 -1.30 -13.64
C VAL A 314 21.84 -0.88 -13.07
N ALA A 315 21.84 -0.07 -12.01
CA ALA A 315 20.63 0.57 -11.51
C ALA A 315 20.15 1.60 -12.54
N SER A 316 19.05 1.27 -13.21
CA SER A 316 18.33 2.14 -14.13
C SER A 316 17.68 3.29 -13.34
N THR A 317 18.20 4.51 -13.50
CA THR A 317 17.55 5.76 -13.11
C THR A 317 16.23 5.91 -13.87
N MET A 318 15.10 5.67 -13.20
CA MET A 318 13.79 6.07 -13.72
C MET A 318 13.58 7.57 -13.44
N PRO A 319 13.29 8.40 -14.45
CA PRO A 319 12.99 9.82 -14.23
C PRO A 319 11.68 9.99 -13.45
N SER A 320 11.68 10.97 -12.55
CA SER A 320 10.58 11.32 -11.65
C SER A 320 9.27 11.61 -12.40
N ILE A 321 8.18 11.01 -11.92
CA ILE A 321 6.79 11.15 -12.39
C ILE A 321 6.28 12.60 -12.26
N LEU A 322 7.05 13.49 -11.62
CA LEU A 322 6.78 14.93 -11.47
C LEU A 322 6.61 15.69 -12.81
N ALA A 323 7.04 15.12 -13.94
CA ALA A 323 6.95 15.77 -15.26
C ALA A 323 5.60 15.61 -15.98
N GLN A 324 4.71 14.70 -15.53
CA GLN A 324 3.47 14.39 -16.27
C GLN A 324 2.25 15.27 -15.88
N LEU A 325 2.35 16.08 -14.82
CA LEU A 325 1.26 16.94 -14.35
C LEU A 325 1.32 18.39 -14.86
N LYS A 326 2.28 18.76 -15.73
CA LYS A 326 2.47 20.14 -16.21
C LYS A 326 2.16 20.37 -17.71
N SER A 327 1.57 19.41 -18.41
CA SER A 327 1.14 19.62 -19.81
C SER A 327 -0.32 20.11 -19.85
N PRO A 328 -0.61 21.28 -20.46
CA PRO A 328 -1.98 21.70 -20.74
C PRO A 328 -2.62 20.78 -21.81
N PRO A 329 -3.95 20.60 -21.81
CA PRO A 329 -4.61 19.74 -22.80
C PRO A 329 -4.36 20.26 -24.23
N PRO A 330 -4.24 19.39 -25.24
CA PRO A 330 -4.06 19.82 -26.62
C PRO A 330 -5.27 20.65 -27.07
N ALA A 331 -4.99 21.85 -27.59
CA ALA A 331 -5.98 22.76 -28.14
C ALA A 331 -6.76 22.08 -29.27
N SER A 332 -8.08 22.30 -29.26
CA SER A 332 -9.02 21.86 -30.29
C SER A 332 -8.60 22.39 -31.68
N PRO A 333 -8.74 21.61 -32.76
CA PRO A 333 -8.44 22.10 -34.10
C PRO A 333 -9.43 23.20 -34.52
N PRO A 334 -8.99 24.22 -35.29
CA PRO A 334 -9.84 25.34 -35.68
C PRO A 334 -10.97 24.92 -36.64
N PRO A 335 -12.13 25.61 -36.63
CA PRO A 335 -13.23 25.29 -37.54
C PRO A 335 -12.81 25.54 -38.99
N GLY A 336 -13.06 24.54 -39.83
CA GLY A 336 -12.76 24.56 -41.25
C GLY A 336 -13.38 25.78 -41.95
N ARG A 337 -12.54 26.53 -42.66
CA ARG A 337 -12.93 27.53 -43.66
C ARG A 337 -13.89 26.87 -44.66
N ALA A 338 -15.12 27.39 -44.72
CA ALA A 338 -16.00 27.19 -45.86
C ALA A 338 -15.27 27.65 -47.14
N LYS A 339 -14.92 26.69 -48.01
CA LYS A 339 -14.60 27.01 -49.40
C LYS A 339 -15.92 27.06 -50.17
N ALA A 340 -16.27 28.27 -50.59
CA ALA A 340 -17.16 28.48 -51.71
C ALA A 340 -16.58 27.75 -52.94
N ALA A 341 -17.40 26.92 -53.58
CA ALA A 341 -17.18 26.44 -54.94
C ALA A 341 -18.42 26.84 -55.73
N THR A 342 -18.29 27.96 -56.41
CA THR A 342 -19.13 28.41 -57.52
C THR A 342 -18.76 27.59 -58.76
N ASP A 343 -19.78 27.15 -59.49
CA ASP A 343 -19.86 26.79 -60.93
C ASP A 343 -18.71 26.03 -61.62
N ILE A 344 -19.09 24.98 -62.38
CA ILE A 344 -19.00 24.95 -63.86
C ILE A 344 -19.64 23.64 -64.39
N SER A 345 -20.46 23.82 -65.43
CA SER A 345 -21.02 22.90 -66.43
C SER A 345 -20.20 21.62 -66.73
N ILE A 346 -20.78 20.49 -67.15
CA ILE A 346 -21.62 20.19 -68.33
C ILE A 346 -22.50 18.97 -68.03
#